data_AF-A0A1D2UIW9-F1
#
_entry.id   AF-A0A1D2UIW9-F1
#
_cell.length_a   1.000
_cell.length_b   1.000
_cell.length_c   1.000
_cell.angle_alpha   90.00
_cell.angle_beta   90.00
_cell.angle_gamma   90.00
#
_symmetry.space_group_name_H-M   'P 1'
#
loop_
_entity.id
_entity.type
_entity.pdbx_description
1 polymer ?
#
loop_
_entity_poly.entity_id
_entity_poly.type
_entity_poly.pdbx_seq_one_letter_code
_entity_poly.pdbx_strand_id
1 'polypeptide(L)'
;MRRLVKGCVFTLLLLLSSAPLVARAKCSYSSGGNTSVTFSLPAQITVPLNLANGATIVSTGQVSPDNPPVISCGGFFGQYVNYGVVNARGSFQSDNLTFDTGVAGVGYRITHPTDYLTAYPYNTELLSSSTFSVTSGLELVKTGPITSGSMLVAGKLGDWRWESLYPETFRLANSVVFTTPSCDLATDPTNVTLPPTTTGAFVGVGSTAGTTPFQISLNCPPGVAVTKITMHTASPDSHPGVVQPSGPGYAAGIGVRVLDSSMIPVVFETQMAINPGATSSIPYYAQYFQTAPAVSAGNVKATVTFDIFYQ
;
A
#
# COMPACT_ATOMS: atom_id res chain seq x y z
N MET A 1 -71.29 64.85 -15.21
CA MET A 1 -71.16 63.38 -15.26
C MET A 1 -70.02 63.06 -16.20
N ARG A 2 -68.85 62.68 -15.66
CA ARG A 2 -68.37 61.29 -15.57
C ARG A 2 -68.08 60.67 -16.95
N ARG A 3 -66.80 60.33 -17.15
CA ARG A 3 -66.22 59.25 -17.98
C ARG A 3 -65.13 59.82 -18.87
N LEU A 4 -63.86 59.52 -18.56
CA LEU A 4 -62.74 59.34 -19.52
C LEU A 4 -61.34 59.34 -18.87
N VAL A 5 -61.21 59.15 -17.55
CA VAL A 5 -59.88 58.96 -16.90
C VAL A 5 -59.92 57.73 -15.98
N LYS A 6 -60.35 56.58 -16.50
CA LYS A 6 -60.35 55.31 -15.75
C LYS A 6 -59.93 54.09 -16.58
N GLY A 7 -59.48 54.29 -17.83
CA GLY A 7 -59.19 53.20 -18.77
C GLY A 7 -57.71 52.82 -18.91
N CYS A 8 -56.76 53.70 -18.58
CA CYS A 8 -55.34 53.48 -18.90
C CYS A 8 -54.48 53.01 -17.71
N VAL A 9 -54.95 53.19 -16.47
CA VAL A 9 -54.19 52.77 -15.26
C VAL A 9 -54.46 51.29 -14.92
N PHE A 10 -55.57 50.73 -15.39
CA PHE A 10 -55.91 49.32 -15.12
C PHE A 10 -55.24 48.34 -16.09
N THR A 11 -54.81 48.80 -17.27
CA THR A 11 -54.07 47.98 -18.25
C THR A 11 -52.57 47.92 -17.98
N LEU A 12 -52.00 48.88 -17.22
CA LEU A 12 -50.58 48.84 -16.85
C LEU A 12 -50.31 47.97 -15.60
N LEU A 13 -51.31 47.72 -14.75
CA LEU A 13 -51.18 46.82 -13.59
C LEU A 13 -51.34 45.33 -13.90
N LEU A 14 -51.88 44.97 -15.07
CA LEU A 14 -52.04 43.58 -15.50
C LEU A 14 -50.85 43.02 -16.29
N LEU A 15 -49.83 43.85 -16.58
CA LEU A 15 -48.59 43.45 -17.25
C LEU A 15 -47.40 43.29 -16.29
N LEU A 16 -47.58 43.57 -14.98
CA LEU A 16 -46.56 43.33 -13.95
C LEU A 16 -46.74 42.00 -13.19
N SER A 17 -47.79 41.22 -13.47
CA SER A 17 -48.04 39.91 -12.83
C SER A 17 -47.42 38.73 -13.58
N SER A 18 -46.69 38.96 -14.66
CA SER A 18 -45.90 37.94 -15.37
C SER A 18 -44.40 38.17 -15.19
N ALA A 19 -43.95 38.45 -13.97
CA ALA A 19 -42.58 38.13 -13.62
C ALA A 19 -42.49 36.59 -13.62
N PRO A 20 -41.63 35.95 -14.43
CA PRO A 20 -41.37 34.54 -14.24
C PRO A 20 -40.79 34.41 -12.83
N LEU A 21 -41.61 33.91 -11.90
CA LEU A 21 -41.10 33.21 -10.74
C LEU A 21 -40.34 32.03 -11.32
N VAL A 22 -39.05 32.25 -11.62
CA VAL A 22 -38.09 31.17 -11.70
C VAL A 22 -37.98 30.66 -10.27
N ALA A 23 -39.01 29.92 -9.83
CA ALA A 23 -38.93 29.06 -8.68
C ALA A 23 -37.80 28.10 -9.04
N ARG A 24 -36.59 28.39 -8.54
CA ARG A 24 -35.49 27.45 -8.51
C ARG A 24 -36.05 26.23 -7.80
N ALA A 25 -36.49 25.24 -8.56
CA ALA A 25 -37.01 24.04 -7.96
C ALA A 25 -35.86 23.46 -7.13
N LYS A 26 -36.11 23.37 -5.83
CA LYS A 26 -35.12 22.98 -4.83
C LYS A 26 -35.38 21.52 -4.53
N CYS A 27 -34.35 20.69 -4.60
CA CYS A 27 -34.46 19.32 -4.13
C CYS A 27 -34.70 19.30 -2.62
N SER A 28 -35.58 18.41 -2.17
CA SER A 28 -35.84 18.15 -0.75
C SER A 28 -36.07 16.67 -0.49
N TYR A 29 -35.80 16.23 0.74
CA TYR A 29 -36.28 14.93 1.22
C TYR A 29 -37.81 14.97 1.31
N SER A 30 -38.48 14.13 0.52
CA SER A 30 -39.93 13.92 0.62
C SER A 30 -40.28 12.82 1.62
N SER A 31 -39.33 11.92 1.91
CA SER A 31 -39.40 10.96 3.01
C SER A 31 -37.98 10.62 3.50
N GLY A 32 -37.86 10.35 4.80
CA GLY A 32 -36.58 10.00 5.43
C GLY A 32 -35.59 11.17 5.49
N GLY A 33 -34.31 10.84 5.47
CA GLY A 33 -33.19 11.79 5.52
C GLY A 33 -31.89 11.08 5.15
N ASN A 34 -30.75 11.71 5.42
CA ASN A 34 -29.44 11.08 5.20
C ASN A 34 -29.37 9.71 5.91
N THR A 35 -29.07 8.66 5.15
CA THR A 35 -28.88 7.30 5.65
C THR A 35 -27.43 6.86 5.51
N SER A 36 -27.01 5.87 6.30
CA SER A 36 -25.68 5.28 6.15
C SER A 36 -25.71 4.01 5.30
N VAL A 37 -24.62 3.78 4.60
CA VAL A 37 -24.24 2.47 4.05
C VAL A 37 -22.93 2.09 4.72
N THR A 38 -22.97 1.04 5.53
CA THR A 38 -21.87 0.69 6.45
C THR A 38 -21.18 -0.60 6.00
N PHE A 39 -19.95 -0.46 5.53
CA PHE A 39 -19.10 -1.56 5.05
C PHE A 39 -18.30 -2.18 6.20
N SER A 40 -18.14 -3.49 6.18
CA SER A 40 -17.27 -4.23 7.11
C SER A 40 -16.18 -4.95 6.34
N LEU A 41 -14.94 -4.85 6.83
CA LEU A 41 -13.75 -5.48 6.24
C LEU A 41 -13.02 -6.29 7.30
N PRO A 42 -12.18 -7.27 6.92
CA PRO A 42 -11.27 -7.91 7.87
C PRO A 42 -10.42 -6.88 8.62
N ALA A 43 -10.22 -7.08 9.93
CA ALA A 43 -9.45 -6.14 10.75
C ALA A 43 -7.97 -6.03 10.34
N GLN A 44 -7.45 -7.04 9.64
CA GLN A 44 -6.11 -7.04 9.06
C GLN A 44 -6.17 -7.53 7.61
N ILE A 45 -5.42 -6.87 6.74
CA ILE A 45 -5.29 -7.24 5.33
C ILE A 45 -3.82 -7.26 4.95
N THR A 46 -3.34 -8.43 4.52
CA THR A 46 -2.00 -8.58 3.96
C THR A 46 -2.02 -8.24 2.47
N VAL A 47 -1.27 -7.21 2.08
CA VAL A 47 -1.18 -6.76 0.68
C VAL A 47 0.04 -7.41 0.01
N PRO A 48 -0.14 -8.15 -1.09
CA PRO A 48 0.99 -8.74 -1.83
C PRO A 48 2.00 -7.66 -2.28
N LEU A 49 3.30 -7.96 -2.17
CA LEU A 49 4.38 -7.02 -2.52
C LEU A 49 4.36 -6.63 -4.00
N ASN A 50 3.97 -7.56 -4.88
CA ASN A 50 3.89 -7.39 -6.33
C ASN A 50 2.51 -6.90 -6.83
N LEU A 51 1.59 -6.56 -5.94
CA LEU A 51 0.27 -6.04 -6.34
C LEU A 51 0.47 -4.72 -7.11
N ALA A 52 0.00 -4.68 -8.36
CA ALA A 52 0.15 -3.52 -9.21
C ALA A 52 -0.70 -2.32 -8.73
N ASN A 53 -0.26 -1.10 -9.03
CA ASN A 53 -1.11 0.08 -8.83
C ASN A 53 -2.35 -0.01 -9.73
N GLY A 54 -3.50 0.33 -9.18
CA GLY A 54 -4.82 0.19 -9.81
C GLY A 54 -5.50 -1.17 -9.54
N ALA A 55 -4.80 -2.15 -8.97
CA ALA A 55 -5.38 -3.44 -8.62
C ALA A 55 -6.17 -3.37 -7.30
N THR A 56 -7.27 -4.12 -7.24
CA THR A 56 -8.10 -4.25 -6.04
C THR A 56 -7.37 -5.06 -4.97
N ILE A 57 -7.24 -4.49 -3.77
CA ILE A 57 -6.70 -5.12 -2.56
C ILE A 57 -7.76 -6.04 -1.96
N VAL A 58 -8.98 -5.53 -1.79
CA VAL A 58 -10.13 -6.25 -1.22
C VAL A 58 -11.42 -5.60 -1.71
N SER A 59 -12.50 -6.38 -1.77
CA SER A 59 -13.85 -5.90 -2.09
C SER A 59 -14.84 -6.46 -1.08
N THR A 60 -15.85 -5.67 -0.70
CA THR A 60 -16.96 -6.13 0.13
C THR A 60 -18.08 -6.73 -0.73
N GLY A 61 -19.00 -7.44 -0.08
CA GLY A 61 -20.32 -7.65 -0.66
C GLY A 61 -21.10 -6.33 -0.80
N GLN A 62 -22.23 -6.40 -1.50
CA GLN A 62 -23.18 -5.30 -1.61
C GLN A 62 -23.94 -5.12 -0.28
N VAL A 63 -24.09 -3.87 0.15
CA VAL A 63 -24.74 -3.47 1.41
C VAL A 63 -25.89 -2.51 1.09
N SER A 64 -27.06 -2.79 1.64
CA SER A 64 -28.23 -1.91 1.52
C SER A 64 -28.10 -0.69 2.44
N PRO A 65 -28.63 0.48 2.04
CA PRO A 65 -28.77 1.62 2.94
C PRO A 65 -29.67 1.29 4.14
N ASP A 66 -29.30 1.75 5.34
CA ASP A 66 -30.01 1.42 6.60
C ASP A 66 -31.49 1.85 6.59
N ASN A 67 -31.79 3.06 6.08
CA ASN A 67 -33.13 3.61 5.94
C ASN A 67 -33.22 4.51 4.69
N PRO A 68 -33.53 3.93 3.51
CA PRO A 68 -33.55 4.62 2.21
C PRO A 68 -34.40 5.90 2.18
N PRO A 69 -33.83 7.09 1.89
CA PRO A 69 -34.61 8.30 1.71
C PRO A 69 -35.28 8.38 0.34
N VAL A 70 -36.29 9.24 0.26
CA VAL A 70 -36.88 9.67 -1.01
C VAL A 70 -36.53 11.14 -1.21
N ILE A 71 -35.90 11.45 -2.35
CA ILE A 71 -35.61 12.83 -2.77
C ILE A 71 -36.56 13.19 -3.90
N SER A 72 -37.15 14.38 -3.81
CA SER A 72 -37.97 14.96 -4.87
C SER A 72 -37.41 16.32 -5.28
N CYS A 73 -37.40 16.58 -6.59
CA CYS A 73 -36.83 17.75 -7.22
C CYS A 73 -37.75 18.21 -8.37
N GLY A 74 -37.80 19.49 -8.71
CA GLY A 74 -38.49 19.94 -9.92
C GLY A 74 -40.02 19.89 -9.94
N GLY A 75 -40.65 19.30 -8.91
CA GLY A 75 -42.09 19.02 -8.95
C GLY A 75 -42.44 18.08 -10.10
N PHE A 76 -43.52 18.36 -10.83
CA PHE A 76 -44.04 17.48 -11.89
C PHE A 76 -43.09 17.32 -13.09
N PHE A 77 -42.29 18.34 -13.40
CA PHE A 77 -41.43 18.35 -14.59
C PHE A 77 -39.99 17.86 -14.32
N GLY A 78 -39.65 17.61 -13.06
CA GLY A 78 -38.28 17.29 -12.65
C GLY A 78 -37.30 18.45 -12.87
N GLN A 79 -36.06 18.24 -12.46
CA GLN A 79 -34.96 19.19 -12.71
C GLN A 79 -33.65 18.44 -12.91
N TYR A 80 -32.75 19.01 -13.69
CA TYR A 80 -31.39 18.49 -13.79
C TYR A 80 -30.65 18.72 -12.47
N VAL A 81 -30.09 17.64 -11.92
CA VAL A 81 -29.37 17.63 -10.65
C VAL A 81 -27.98 17.07 -10.87
N ASN A 82 -26.98 17.80 -10.37
CA ASN A 82 -25.63 17.27 -10.33
C ASN A 82 -25.46 16.34 -9.13
N TYR A 83 -24.78 15.22 -9.37
CA TYR A 83 -24.54 14.23 -8.33
C TYR A 83 -23.17 13.55 -8.46
N GLY A 84 -22.77 12.88 -7.38
CA GLY A 84 -21.52 12.15 -7.29
C GLY A 84 -21.03 12.04 -5.86
N VAL A 85 -19.88 11.40 -5.66
CA VAL A 85 -19.29 11.22 -4.33
C VAL A 85 -18.46 12.43 -3.94
N VAL A 86 -18.67 12.91 -2.71
CA VAL A 86 -17.77 13.85 -2.05
C VAL A 86 -16.95 13.07 -1.03
N ASN A 87 -15.64 12.97 -1.26
CA ASN A 87 -14.74 12.28 -0.34
C ASN A 87 -14.58 13.07 0.96
N ALA A 88 -14.67 12.38 2.11
CA ALA A 88 -14.42 12.94 3.43
C ALA A 88 -12.98 12.71 3.93
N ARG A 89 -12.16 12.00 3.15
CA ARG A 89 -10.81 11.54 3.53
C ARG A 89 -9.69 12.14 2.68
N GLY A 90 -10.01 13.07 1.78
CA GLY A 90 -9.02 13.72 0.92
C GLY A 90 -9.59 14.01 -0.46
N SER A 91 -8.74 13.91 -1.47
CA SER A 91 -9.08 14.10 -2.89
C SER A 91 -9.57 12.80 -3.54
N PHE A 92 -9.78 12.86 -4.85
CA PHE A 92 -9.95 11.71 -5.72
C PHE A 92 -8.90 11.76 -6.83
N GLN A 93 -8.62 10.61 -7.42
CA GLN A 93 -7.61 10.42 -8.46
C GLN A 93 -8.12 10.88 -9.83
N SER A 94 -7.22 10.96 -10.82
CA SER A 94 -7.57 11.44 -12.16
C SER A 94 -8.58 10.56 -12.92
N ASP A 95 -8.82 9.33 -12.45
CA ASP A 95 -9.82 8.41 -13.00
C ASP A 95 -11.26 8.77 -12.59
N ASN A 96 -11.44 9.77 -11.71
CA ASN A 96 -12.72 10.26 -11.21
C ASN A 96 -13.53 9.23 -10.41
N LEU A 97 -12.96 8.08 -10.07
CA LEU A 97 -13.65 6.95 -9.42
C LEU A 97 -12.88 6.40 -8.21
N THR A 98 -11.59 6.66 -8.11
CA THR A 98 -10.76 6.28 -6.96
C THR A 98 -10.61 7.45 -6.00
N PHE A 99 -11.07 7.27 -4.77
CA PHE A 99 -11.04 8.27 -3.70
C PHE A 99 -9.92 7.97 -2.71
N ASP A 100 -9.25 8.99 -2.19
CA ASP A 100 -8.19 8.80 -1.21
C ASP A 100 -8.75 8.32 0.13
N THR A 101 -8.11 7.33 0.76
CA THR A 101 -8.52 6.85 2.08
C THR A 101 -7.91 7.63 3.25
N GLY A 102 -6.94 8.51 2.97
CA GLY A 102 -6.04 9.11 3.95
C GLY A 102 -4.85 8.22 4.35
N VAL A 103 -4.81 6.96 3.89
CA VAL A 103 -3.66 6.07 4.02
C VAL A 103 -2.84 6.12 2.73
N ALA A 104 -1.54 6.41 2.84
CA ALA A 104 -0.65 6.45 1.68
C ALA A 104 -0.65 5.10 0.93
N GLY A 105 -0.82 5.17 -0.39
CA GLY A 105 -0.83 3.99 -1.26
C GLY A 105 -2.14 3.19 -1.26
N VAL A 106 -3.18 3.63 -0.55
CA VAL A 106 -4.51 3.00 -0.53
C VAL A 106 -5.60 4.00 -0.94
N GLY A 107 -6.28 3.70 -2.05
CA GLY A 107 -7.52 4.37 -2.45
C GLY A 107 -8.74 3.48 -2.22
N TYR A 108 -9.93 4.02 -2.41
CA TYR A 108 -11.17 3.26 -2.41
C TYR A 108 -12.10 3.63 -3.57
N ARG A 109 -12.94 2.68 -3.99
CA ARG A 109 -14.00 2.87 -4.99
C ARG A 109 -15.32 2.38 -4.39
N ILE A 110 -16.42 2.96 -4.85
CA ILE A 110 -17.77 2.55 -4.44
C ILE A 110 -18.51 2.01 -5.67
N THR A 111 -18.97 0.76 -5.61
CA THR A 111 -19.87 0.19 -6.63
C THR A 111 -21.32 0.46 -6.25
N HIS A 112 -22.20 0.69 -7.22
CA HIS A 112 -23.60 1.04 -6.99
C HIS A 112 -24.53 0.61 -8.15
N PRO A 113 -25.02 -0.65 -8.20
CA PRO A 113 -24.43 -1.83 -7.56
C PRO A 113 -23.35 -2.48 -8.43
N THR A 114 -23.39 -2.23 -9.75
CA THR A 114 -22.43 -2.78 -10.74
C THR A 114 -21.43 -1.75 -11.22
N ASP A 115 -21.86 -0.49 -11.36
CA ASP A 115 -21.01 0.60 -11.84
C ASP A 115 -20.33 1.32 -10.68
N TYR A 116 -19.18 1.92 -10.94
CA TYR A 116 -18.51 2.76 -9.96
C TYR A 116 -19.16 4.14 -9.87
N LEU A 117 -19.41 4.59 -8.65
CA LEU A 117 -19.75 5.99 -8.42
C LEU A 117 -18.53 6.87 -8.69
N THR A 118 -18.76 7.97 -9.40
CA THR A 118 -17.73 8.96 -9.73
C THR A 118 -17.81 10.19 -8.82
N ALA A 119 -16.78 11.02 -8.82
CA ALA A 119 -16.73 12.19 -7.96
C ALA A 119 -17.80 13.24 -8.33
N TYR A 120 -18.28 13.95 -7.32
CA TYR A 120 -19.13 15.13 -7.51
C TYR A 120 -18.31 16.30 -8.07
N PRO A 121 -18.83 17.15 -8.97
CA PRO A 121 -20.20 17.21 -9.52
C PRO A 121 -20.32 16.66 -10.95
N TYR A 122 -19.56 15.63 -11.34
CA TYR A 122 -19.37 15.31 -12.76
C TYR A 122 -20.53 14.58 -13.44
N ASN A 123 -21.55 14.14 -12.69
CA ASN A 123 -22.73 13.50 -13.25
C ASN A 123 -23.93 14.41 -13.16
N THR A 124 -24.86 14.27 -14.10
CA THR A 124 -26.11 15.03 -14.14
C THR A 124 -27.27 14.11 -14.54
N GLU A 125 -28.40 14.23 -13.86
CA GLU A 125 -29.61 13.46 -14.17
C GLU A 125 -30.86 14.35 -14.08
N LEU A 126 -31.89 14.08 -14.91
CA LEU A 126 -33.19 14.72 -14.78
C LEU A 126 -34.02 13.98 -13.72
N LEU A 127 -34.15 14.56 -12.53
CA LEU A 127 -34.83 13.93 -11.39
C LEU A 127 -36.13 14.65 -11.05
N SER A 128 -37.23 13.89 -10.97
CA SER A 128 -38.50 14.34 -10.37
C SER A 128 -38.68 13.79 -8.96
N SER A 129 -38.55 12.47 -8.79
CA SER A 129 -38.52 11.80 -7.49
C SER A 129 -37.82 10.45 -7.60
N SER A 130 -36.99 10.10 -6.61
CA SER A 130 -36.34 8.77 -6.54
C SER A 130 -36.15 8.30 -5.10
N THR A 131 -36.19 6.98 -4.91
CA THR A 131 -35.88 6.30 -3.65
C THR A 131 -34.46 5.77 -3.70
N PHE A 132 -33.66 6.12 -2.71
CA PHE A 132 -32.24 5.81 -2.62
C PHE A 132 -32.03 4.52 -1.82
N SER A 133 -32.43 3.39 -2.43
CA SER A 133 -32.44 2.05 -1.82
C SER A 133 -31.52 1.05 -2.51
N VAL A 134 -30.68 1.51 -3.43
CA VAL A 134 -29.79 0.66 -4.21
C VAL A 134 -28.60 0.27 -3.33
N THR A 135 -28.14 -0.97 -3.47
CA THR A 135 -27.01 -1.44 -2.68
C THR A 135 -25.70 -0.86 -3.20
N SER A 136 -24.75 -0.67 -2.29
CA SER A 136 -23.38 -0.29 -2.66
C SER A 136 -22.35 -1.31 -2.17
N GLY A 137 -21.19 -1.37 -2.81
CA GLY A 137 -20.02 -2.12 -2.35
C GLY A 137 -18.80 -1.22 -2.22
N LEU A 138 -17.83 -1.63 -1.39
CA LEU A 138 -16.57 -0.93 -1.19
C LEU A 138 -15.43 -1.77 -1.75
N GLU A 139 -14.58 -1.17 -2.58
CA GLU A 139 -13.30 -1.74 -2.98
C GLU A 139 -12.15 -0.90 -2.43
N LEU A 140 -11.16 -1.54 -1.83
CA LEU A 140 -9.87 -0.89 -1.57
C LEU A 140 -8.94 -1.20 -2.73
N VAL A 141 -8.21 -0.20 -3.21
CA VAL A 141 -7.37 -0.28 -4.41
C VAL A 141 -5.98 0.21 -4.07
N LYS A 142 -4.96 -0.48 -4.61
CA LYS A 142 -3.57 -0.06 -4.42
C LYS A 142 -3.26 1.14 -5.31
N THR A 143 -2.84 2.25 -4.72
CA THR A 143 -2.49 3.49 -5.45
C THR A 143 -0.99 3.82 -5.38
N GLY A 144 -0.24 3.12 -4.54
CA GLY A 144 1.20 3.33 -4.37
C GLY A 144 1.80 2.42 -3.30
N PRO A 145 3.03 2.70 -2.83
CA PRO A 145 3.66 1.99 -1.72
C PRO A 145 2.82 2.10 -0.45
N ILE A 146 2.69 0.98 0.27
CA ILE A 146 1.93 0.90 1.53
C ILE A 146 2.91 0.51 2.62
N THR A 147 2.98 1.29 3.69
CA THR A 147 3.79 0.97 4.86
C THR A 147 3.09 -0.11 5.68
N SER A 148 3.80 -1.19 6.01
CA SER A 148 3.29 -2.23 6.92
C SER A 148 2.95 -1.62 8.28
N GLY A 149 1.79 -1.98 8.83
CA GLY A 149 1.24 -1.40 10.06
C GLY A 149 0.42 -0.12 9.85
N SER A 150 0.32 0.41 8.63
CA SER A 150 -0.59 1.52 8.33
C SER A 150 -2.04 1.12 8.57
N MET A 151 -2.87 2.07 9.03
CA MET A 151 -4.22 1.79 9.47
C MET A 151 -5.24 2.70 8.79
N LEU A 152 -6.24 2.10 8.15
CA LEU A 152 -7.47 2.77 7.73
C LEU A 152 -8.44 2.80 8.91
N VAL A 153 -8.70 4.00 9.45
CA VAL A 153 -9.56 4.18 10.62
C VAL A 153 -11.03 4.06 10.25
N ALA A 154 -11.81 3.38 11.10
CA ALA A 154 -13.27 3.31 10.99
C ALA A 154 -13.93 4.70 10.88
N GLY A 155 -15.14 4.73 10.32
CA GLY A 155 -15.97 5.93 10.23
C GLY A 155 -16.27 6.36 8.80
N LYS A 156 -16.60 7.65 8.63
CA LYS A 156 -17.12 8.20 7.36
C LYS A 156 -16.07 8.21 6.25
N LEU A 157 -16.36 7.57 5.12
CA LEU A 157 -15.52 7.60 3.91
C LEU A 157 -15.89 8.81 3.02
N GLY A 158 -17.17 8.98 2.72
CA GLY A 158 -17.67 10.08 1.89
C GLY A 158 -19.19 10.12 1.88
N ASP A 159 -19.74 11.11 1.19
CA ASP A 159 -21.19 11.23 0.97
C ASP A 159 -21.51 11.08 -0.51
N TRP A 160 -22.60 10.38 -0.82
CA TRP A 160 -23.22 10.49 -2.13
C TRP A 160 -24.09 11.74 -2.16
N ARG A 161 -23.63 12.76 -2.90
CA ARG A 161 -24.22 14.09 -2.92
C ARG A 161 -25.10 14.26 -4.14
N TRP A 162 -26.28 14.83 -3.93
CA TRP A 162 -27.24 15.25 -4.95
C TRP A 162 -27.60 16.71 -4.70
N GLU A 163 -27.00 17.62 -5.46
CA GLU A 163 -27.07 19.08 -5.23
C GLU A 163 -26.70 19.52 -3.81
N SER A 164 -27.68 19.76 -2.94
CA SER A 164 -27.49 20.17 -1.54
C SER A 164 -27.90 19.08 -0.54
N LEU A 165 -28.27 17.91 -1.04
CA LEU A 165 -28.70 16.76 -0.25
C LEU A 165 -27.64 15.66 -0.28
N TYR A 166 -27.67 14.82 0.75
CA TYR A 166 -26.75 13.71 0.96
C TYR A 166 -27.59 12.47 1.25
N PRO A 167 -28.20 11.85 0.22
CA PRO A 167 -29.03 10.66 0.41
C PRO A 167 -28.29 9.58 1.18
N GLU A 168 -27.02 9.32 0.87
CA GLU A 168 -26.23 8.25 1.48
C GLU A 168 -24.88 8.74 2.00
N THR A 169 -24.53 8.26 3.19
CA THR A 169 -23.19 8.40 3.78
C THR A 169 -22.49 7.05 3.78
N PHE A 170 -21.37 6.94 3.07
CA PHE A 170 -20.54 5.74 3.05
C PHE A 170 -19.67 5.68 4.30
N ARG A 171 -19.70 4.55 5.02
CA ARG A 171 -18.98 4.36 6.29
C ARG A 171 -18.24 3.04 6.33
N LEU A 172 -17.12 3.02 7.02
CA LEU A 172 -16.40 1.82 7.41
C LEU A 172 -16.71 1.49 8.88
N ALA A 173 -17.16 0.27 9.15
CA ALA A 173 -17.59 -0.19 10.46
C ALA A 173 -16.42 -0.35 11.46
N ASN A 174 -15.29 -0.84 10.96
CA ASN A 174 -14.12 -1.20 11.77
C ASN A 174 -12.83 -0.71 11.12
N SER A 175 -11.81 -0.45 11.94
CA SER A 175 -10.49 -0.11 11.41
C SER A 175 -9.83 -1.33 10.76
N VAL A 176 -8.98 -1.07 9.77
CA VAL A 176 -8.25 -2.09 9.01
C VAL A 176 -6.76 -1.77 9.07
N VAL A 177 -5.95 -2.73 9.49
CA VAL A 177 -4.48 -2.63 9.48
C VAL A 177 -3.95 -3.33 8.23
N PHE A 178 -3.10 -2.64 7.46
CA PHE A 178 -2.42 -3.21 6.31
C PHE A 178 -1.08 -3.78 6.73
N THR A 179 -0.79 -5.01 6.31
CA THR A 179 0.51 -5.64 6.47
C THR A 179 1.10 -5.96 5.09
N THR A 180 2.42 -5.95 4.99
CA THR A 180 3.13 -6.48 3.83
C THR A 180 3.85 -7.76 4.24
N PRO A 181 3.85 -8.81 3.40
CA PRO A 181 4.66 -9.99 3.63
C PRO A 181 6.14 -9.65 3.81
N SER A 182 6.83 -10.32 4.73
CA SER A 182 8.28 -10.19 4.95
C SER A 182 8.92 -11.55 5.16
N CYS A 183 10.21 -11.67 4.83
CA CYS A 183 11.02 -12.82 5.22
C CYS A 183 11.76 -12.52 6.52
N ASP A 184 11.80 -13.51 7.42
CA ASP A 184 12.59 -13.45 8.65
C ASP A 184 13.76 -14.44 8.61
N LEU A 185 14.76 -14.24 9.47
CA LEU A 185 15.83 -15.22 9.67
C LEU A 185 15.33 -16.33 10.58
N ALA A 186 15.51 -17.59 10.16
CA ALA A 186 15.19 -18.75 10.99
C ALA A 186 16.26 -18.99 12.06
N THR A 187 17.48 -18.49 11.86
CA THR A 187 18.57 -18.57 12.84
C THR A 187 19.43 -17.31 12.77
N ASP A 188 19.50 -16.59 13.89
CA ASP A 188 20.34 -15.40 14.05
C ASP A 188 20.94 -15.39 15.47
N PRO A 189 22.28 -15.41 15.63
CA PRO A 189 23.30 -15.40 14.58
C PRO A 189 23.51 -16.77 13.92
N THR A 190 23.91 -16.75 12.64
CA THR A 190 24.45 -17.93 11.97
C THR A 190 25.90 -18.14 12.39
N ASN A 191 26.18 -19.22 13.14
CA ASN A 191 27.52 -19.56 13.59
C ASN A 191 28.17 -20.58 12.64
N VAL A 192 29.40 -20.31 12.19
CA VAL A 192 30.16 -21.20 11.31
C VAL A 192 31.48 -21.56 11.98
N THR A 193 31.69 -22.84 12.26
CA THR A 193 32.93 -23.35 12.85
C THR A 193 33.80 -23.95 11.76
N LEU A 194 34.89 -23.26 11.43
CA LEU A 194 35.92 -23.77 10.53
C LEU A 194 36.72 -24.89 11.22
N PRO A 195 37.12 -25.96 10.51
CA PRO A 195 37.96 -27.00 11.09
C PRO A 195 39.33 -26.43 11.49
N PRO A 196 39.96 -26.96 12.56
CA PRO A 196 41.36 -26.61 12.87
C PRO A 196 42.27 -26.93 11.68
N THR A 197 43.27 -26.07 11.44
CA THR A 197 44.27 -26.25 10.38
C THR A 197 45.68 -25.99 10.89
N THR A 198 46.69 -26.37 10.10
CA THR A 198 48.11 -26.13 10.43
C THR A 198 48.68 -25.04 9.52
N THR A 199 49.72 -24.35 10.00
CA THR A 199 50.40 -23.31 9.20
C THR A 199 51.00 -23.87 7.90
N GLY A 200 51.33 -25.17 7.86
CA GLY A 200 51.85 -25.84 6.66
C GLY A 200 50.85 -25.95 5.50
N ALA A 201 49.56 -25.72 5.73
CA ALA A 201 48.55 -25.66 4.67
C ALA A 201 48.64 -24.36 3.83
N PHE A 202 49.41 -23.37 4.28
CA PHE A 202 49.50 -22.04 3.69
C PHE A 202 50.87 -21.87 3.04
N VAL A 203 50.93 -22.02 1.72
CA VAL A 203 52.17 -22.10 0.92
C VAL A 203 52.50 -20.81 0.17
N GLY A 204 51.72 -19.75 0.39
CA GLY A 204 51.85 -18.45 -0.27
C GLY A 204 50.52 -17.69 -0.27
N VAL A 205 50.58 -16.35 -0.38
CA VAL A 205 49.39 -15.48 -0.43
C VAL A 205 48.38 -16.01 -1.44
N GLY A 206 47.13 -16.16 -1.02
CA GLY A 206 46.08 -16.80 -1.82
C GLY A 206 45.80 -18.26 -1.46
N SER A 207 46.67 -18.93 -0.70
CA SER A 207 46.40 -20.29 -0.20
C SER A 207 45.19 -20.32 0.72
N THR A 208 44.37 -21.37 0.63
CA THR A 208 43.16 -21.54 1.44
C THR A 208 43.16 -22.87 2.17
N ALA A 209 42.40 -22.94 3.26
CA ALA A 209 42.20 -24.18 4.01
C ALA A 209 40.82 -24.19 4.68
N GLY A 210 40.33 -25.38 5.01
CA GLY A 210 39.16 -25.55 5.88
C GLY A 210 37.86 -25.03 5.30
N THR A 211 37.67 -25.07 3.97
CA THR A 211 36.41 -24.66 3.32
C THR A 211 35.23 -25.39 3.93
N THR A 212 34.31 -24.62 4.52
CA THR A 212 33.18 -25.11 5.29
C THR A 212 31.90 -24.51 4.71
N PRO A 213 30.95 -25.33 4.23
CA PRO A 213 29.65 -24.83 3.78
C PRO A 213 28.82 -24.34 4.97
N PHE A 214 28.05 -23.29 4.75
CA PHE A 214 27.02 -22.84 5.67
C PHE A 214 25.85 -22.24 4.88
N GLN A 215 24.74 -21.94 5.55
CA GLN A 215 23.60 -21.30 4.91
C GLN A 215 22.98 -20.28 5.85
N ILE A 216 22.47 -19.20 5.28
CA ILE A 216 21.57 -18.27 5.97
C ILE A 216 20.17 -18.88 5.85
N SER A 217 19.59 -19.29 6.97
CA SER A 217 18.26 -19.93 7.00
C SER A 217 17.15 -18.87 7.11
N LEU A 218 16.10 -19.01 6.29
CA LEU A 218 15.02 -18.04 6.10
C LEU A 218 13.66 -18.66 6.41
N ASN A 219 12.74 -17.83 6.90
CA ASN A 219 11.32 -18.11 7.02
C ASN A 219 10.55 -17.10 6.17
N CYS A 220 10.32 -17.43 4.90
CA CYS A 220 9.51 -16.60 4.00
C CYS A 220 8.08 -17.16 3.88
N PRO A 221 7.03 -16.31 3.93
CA PRO A 221 5.68 -16.73 3.62
C PRO A 221 5.55 -17.06 2.12
N PRO A 222 4.51 -17.82 1.72
CA PRO A 222 4.28 -18.14 0.31
C PRO A 222 4.22 -16.89 -0.57
N GLY A 223 4.92 -16.92 -1.70
CA GLY A 223 4.94 -15.81 -2.65
C GLY A 223 5.94 -14.70 -2.33
N VAL A 224 6.77 -14.86 -1.29
CA VAL A 224 7.88 -13.94 -0.98
C VAL A 224 9.20 -14.69 -1.06
N ALA A 225 10.21 -14.06 -1.64
CA ALA A 225 11.58 -14.57 -1.65
C ALA A 225 12.59 -13.46 -1.41
N VAL A 226 13.71 -13.78 -0.76
CA VAL A 226 14.88 -12.91 -0.72
C VAL A 226 15.51 -12.91 -2.12
N THR A 227 15.52 -11.75 -2.76
CA THR A 227 16.03 -11.57 -4.13
C THR A 227 17.38 -10.88 -4.16
N LYS A 228 17.77 -10.20 -3.07
CA LYS A 228 19.09 -9.59 -2.95
C LYS A 228 19.62 -9.64 -1.53
N ILE A 229 20.93 -9.57 -1.40
CA ILE A 229 21.65 -9.54 -0.12
C ILE A 229 22.85 -8.60 -0.22
N THR A 230 23.13 -7.88 0.86
CA THR A 230 24.36 -7.09 1.00
C THR A 230 25.10 -7.59 2.23
N MET A 231 26.40 -7.82 2.13
CA MET A 231 27.24 -8.22 3.27
C MET A 231 28.18 -7.09 3.66
N HIS A 232 28.39 -6.94 4.97
CA HIS A 232 29.16 -5.86 5.57
C HIS A 232 30.18 -6.41 6.57
N THR A 233 31.32 -5.76 6.66
CA THR A 233 32.34 -6.08 7.67
C THR A 233 33.09 -4.83 8.12
N ALA A 234 33.44 -4.77 9.40
CA ALA A 234 34.22 -3.66 9.96
C ALA A 234 35.73 -3.81 9.71
N SER A 235 36.20 -4.98 9.29
CA SER A 235 37.63 -5.28 9.09
C SER A 235 37.89 -5.98 7.74
N PRO A 236 37.54 -5.35 6.61
CA PRO A 236 37.81 -5.93 5.31
C PRO A 236 39.33 -5.97 5.05
N ASP A 237 39.77 -7.03 4.40
CA ASP A 237 41.10 -7.10 3.80
C ASP A 237 41.09 -6.54 2.37
N SER A 238 42.26 -6.30 1.79
CA SER A 238 42.38 -5.94 0.37
C SER A 238 41.99 -7.09 -0.58
N HIS A 239 42.05 -8.34 -0.13
CA HIS A 239 41.62 -9.48 -0.95
C HIS A 239 40.09 -9.64 -0.90
N PRO A 240 39.42 -9.88 -2.06
CA PRO A 240 37.96 -9.95 -2.12
C PRO A 240 37.35 -10.98 -1.16
N GLY A 241 36.31 -10.58 -0.43
CA GLY A 241 35.54 -11.42 0.48
C GLY A 241 36.28 -11.82 1.76
N VAL A 242 37.46 -11.27 2.02
CA VAL A 242 38.29 -11.63 3.19
C VAL A 242 38.05 -10.65 4.33
N VAL A 243 37.80 -11.19 5.51
CA VAL A 243 37.69 -10.47 6.78
C VAL A 243 38.93 -10.75 7.61
N GLN A 244 39.59 -9.69 8.07
CA GLN A 244 40.74 -9.79 8.96
C GLN A 244 40.28 -10.04 10.41
N PRO A 245 40.81 -11.07 11.09
CA PRO A 245 40.67 -11.18 12.53
C PRO A 245 41.39 -10.01 13.22
N SER A 246 40.86 -9.53 14.35
CA SER A 246 41.44 -8.41 15.10
C SER A 246 41.52 -8.70 16.61
N GLY A 247 42.65 -8.32 17.22
CA GLY A 247 42.90 -8.45 18.66
C GLY A 247 44.14 -9.31 19.00
N PRO A 248 44.52 -9.39 20.29
CA PRO A 248 45.62 -10.23 20.74
C PRO A 248 45.29 -11.73 20.63
N GLY A 249 46.27 -12.54 20.22
CA GLY A 249 46.14 -14.00 20.12
C GLY A 249 45.56 -14.52 18.81
N TYR A 250 45.27 -13.65 17.84
CA TYR A 250 44.89 -14.04 16.49
C TYR A 250 46.10 -14.38 15.62
N ALA A 251 45.91 -15.30 14.68
CA ALA A 251 46.91 -15.67 13.69
C ALA A 251 47.27 -14.46 12.79
N ALA A 252 48.57 -14.23 12.57
CA ALA A 252 49.04 -13.25 11.60
C ALA A 252 49.00 -13.85 10.19
N GLY A 253 48.69 -13.01 9.18
CA GLY A 253 48.71 -13.41 7.77
C GLY A 253 47.57 -14.35 7.34
N ILE A 254 46.56 -14.56 8.19
CA ILE A 254 45.39 -15.40 7.92
C ILE A 254 44.11 -14.60 8.14
N GLY A 255 43.24 -14.56 7.11
CA GLY A 255 41.88 -14.04 7.19
C GLY A 255 40.84 -15.15 7.01
N VAL A 256 39.56 -14.80 7.19
CA VAL A 256 38.43 -15.66 6.81
C VAL A 256 37.82 -15.11 5.53
N ARG A 257 37.74 -15.93 4.49
CA ARG A 257 37.10 -15.59 3.23
C ARG A 257 35.69 -16.16 3.18
N VAL A 258 34.72 -15.32 2.83
CA VAL A 258 33.34 -15.73 2.54
C VAL A 258 33.16 -15.82 1.02
N LEU A 259 32.56 -16.93 0.57
CA LEU A 259 32.25 -17.20 -0.83
C LEU A 259 30.75 -17.48 -0.98
N ASP A 260 30.18 -17.08 -2.11
CA ASP A 260 28.82 -17.46 -2.49
C ASP A 260 28.70 -18.94 -2.90
N SER A 261 27.49 -19.35 -3.28
CA SER A 261 27.18 -20.71 -3.74
C SER A 261 27.96 -21.16 -4.97
N SER A 262 28.49 -20.23 -5.76
CA SER A 262 29.32 -20.48 -6.93
C SER A 262 30.81 -20.43 -6.60
N MET A 263 31.17 -20.41 -5.31
CA MET A 263 32.55 -20.32 -4.81
C MET A 263 33.24 -19.01 -5.21
N ILE A 264 32.47 -17.97 -5.54
CA ILE A 264 32.98 -16.64 -5.87
C ILE A 264 33.05 -15.83 -4.57
N PRO A 265 34.17 -15.12 -4.31
CA PRO A 265 34.30 -14.30 -3.11
C PRO A 265 33.25 -13.20 -3.07
N VAL A 266 32.64 -13.00 -1.91
CA VAL A 266 31.66 -11.93 -1.72
C VAL A 266 32.31 -10.57 -1.87
N VAL A 267 31.57 -9.61 -2.41
CA VAL A 267 31.98 -8.21 -2.46
C VAL A 267 31.24 -7.48 -1.35
N PHE A 268 31.96 -7.04 -0.32
CA PHE A 268 31.36 -6.29 0.78
C PHE A 268 30.79 -4.95 0.28
N GLU A 269 29.79 -4.44 0.99
CA GLU A 269 29.11 -3.16 0.71
C GLU A 269 28.43 -3.10 -0.67
N THR A 270 28.27 -4.25 -1.35
CA THR A 270 27.65 -4.33 -2.67
C THR A 270 26.43 -5.23 -2.62
N GLN A 271 25.30 -4.72 -3.13
CA GLN A 271 24.07 -5.48 -3.22
C GLN A 271 24.16 -6.55 -4.33
N MET A 272 24.12 -7.81 -3.92
CA MET A 272 24.21 -8.98 -4.79
C MET A 272 22.81 -9.54 -5.06
N ALA A 273 22.53 -9.95 -6.30
CA ALA A 273 21.28 -10.61 -6.64
C ALA A 273 21.31 -12.10 -6.28
N ILE A 274 20.17 -12.63 -5.84
CA ILE A 274 19.94 -14.05 -5.57
C ILE A 274 18.98 -14.57 -6.62
N ASN A 275 19.47 -15.47 -7.49
CA ASN A 275 18.74 -15.99 -8.63
C ASN A 275 18.84 -17.52 -8.71
N PRO A 276 17.71 -18.26 -8.64
CA PRO A 276 16.36 -17.76 -8.31
C PRO A 276 16.30 -17.21 -6.88
N GLY A 277 15.32 -16.34 -6.58
CA GLY A 277 15.14 -15.81 -5.22
C GLY A 277 14.96 -16.94 -4.19
N ALA A 278 15.50 -16.72 -2.99
CA ALA A 278 15.54 -17.72 -1.92
C ALA A 278 14.36 -17.61 -0.95
N THR A 279 13.69 -18.72 -0.66
CA THR A 279 12.54 -18.77 0.27
C THR A 279 12.87 -19.43 1.61
N SER A 280 13.88 -20.30 1.65
CA SER A 280 14.21 -21.12 2.83
C SER A 280 15.67 -21.04 3.25
N SER A 281 16.61 -20.91 2.30
CA SER A 281 18.01 -20.71 2.64
C SER A 281 18.83 -20.09 1.50
N ILE A 282 19.94 -19.44 1.86
CA ILE A 282 20.94 -18.92 0.93
C ILE A 282 22.30 -19.58 1.26
N PRO A 283 22.85 -20.44 0.38
CA PRO A 283 24.08 -21.17 0.66
C PRO A 283 25.34 -20.32 0.42
N TYR A 284 26.31 -20.47 1.31
CA TYR A 284 27.62 -19.80 1.30
C TYR A 284 28.72 -20.76 1.77
N TYR A 285 29.97 -20.34 1.64
CA TYR A 285 31.13 -21.03 2.19
C TYR A 285 32.03 -20.07 2.96
N ALA A 286 32.65 -20.55 4.02
CA ALA A 286 33.72 -19.86 4.72
C ALA A 286 35.01 -20.68 4.61
N GLN A 287 36.15 -20.03 4.46
CA GLN A 287 37.46 -20.70 4.43
C GLN A 287 38.55 -19.80 5.01
N TYR A 288 39.64 -20.38 5.51
CA TYR A 288 40.84 -19.60 5.80
C TYR A 288 41.48 -19.12 4.49
N PHE A 289 42.11 -17.95 4.52
CA PHE A 289 42.81 -17.38 3.37
C PHE A 289 44.12 -16.73 3.84
N GLN A 290 45.22 -17.07 3.19
CA GLN A 290 46.52 -16.48 3.46
C GLN A 290 46.61 -15.07 2.86
N THR A 291 46.67 -14.05 3.71
CA THR A 291 46.69 -12.63 3.34
C THR A 291 48.10 -12.05 3.27
N ALA A 292 49.09 -12.68 3.89
CA ALA A 292 50.48 -12.24 3.90
C ALA A 292 51.48 -13.41 3.70
N PRO A 293 52.71 -13.14 3.24
CA PRO A 293 53.72 -14.20 3.02
C PRO A 293 54.07 -14.99 4.29
N ALA A 294 54.13 -14.32 5.44
CA ALA A 294 54.38 -14.96 6.73
C ALA A 294 53.05 -15.22 7.46
N VAL A 295 52.91 -16.44 7.98
CA VAL A 295 51.75 -16.85 8.78
C VAL A 295 52.19 -17.30 10.18
N SER A 296 51.38 -17.02 11.20
CA SER A 296 51.62 -17.51 12.56
C SER A 296 50.45 -18.35 13.06
N ALA A 297 50.70 -19.25 14.01
CA ALA A 297 49.62 -19.91 14.73
C ALA A 297 48.86 -18.89 15.61
N GLY A 298 47.58 -19.13 15.82
CA GLY A 298 46.71 -18.30 16.63
C GLY A 298 45.24 -18.63 16.39
N ASN A 299 44.36 -18.00 17.16
CA ASN A 299 42.93 -18.06 16.90
C ASN A 299 42.59 -17.36 15.60
N VAL A 300 41.42 -17.66 15.03
CA VAL A 300 40.86 -16.93 13.88
C VAL A 300 39.36 -16.76 14.14
N LYS A 301 38.87 -15.53 14.03
CA LYS A 301 37.45 -15.20 14.18
C LYS A 301 37.13 -14.05 13.24
N ALA A 302 36.02 -14.16 12.55
CA ALA A 302 35.49 -13.10 11.70
C ALA A 302 34.01 -12.87 12.03
N THR A 303 33.55 -11.66 11.79
CA THR A 303 32.14 -11.29 11.90
C THR A 303 31.74 -10.53 10.64
N VAL A 304 30.64 -10.97 10.06
CA VAL A 304 29.98 -10.35 8.91
C VAL A 304 28.55 -10.08 9.32
N THR A 305 28.05 -8.91 8.96
CA THR A 305 26.63 -8.55 9.08
C THR A 305 26.04 -8.48 7.68
N PHE A 306 24.73 -8.65 7.53
CA PHE A 306 24.13 -8.64 6.21
C PHE A 306 22.71 -8.10 6.24
N ASP A 307 22.33 -7.45 5.14
CA ASP A 307 20.97 -6.97 4.87
C ASP A 307 20.34 -7.85 3.78
N ILE A 308 19.12 -8.33 4.02
CA ILE A 308 18.32 -9.07 3.03
C ILE A 308 17.23 -8.19 2.43
N PHE A 309 16.97 -8.37 1.14
CA PHE A 309 15.93 -7.67 0.40
C PHE A 309 15.00 -8.69 -0.25
N TYR A 310 13.71 -8.57 0.02
CA TYR A 310 12.69 -9.52 -0.39
C TYR A 310 11.64 -8.89 -1.30
N GLN A 311 11.04 -9.73 -2.15
CA GLN A 311 9.97 -9.39 -3.09
C GLN A 311 8.93 -10.49 -3.13
#